data_AF-A0A7S0J088-F1
#
_entry.id   AF-A0A7S0J088-F1
#
_cell.length_a   1.000
_cell.length_b   1.000
_cell.length_c   1.000
_cell.angle_alpha   90.00
_cell.angle_beta   90.00
_cell.angle_gamma   90.00
#
_symmetry.space_group_name_H-M   'P 1'
#
loop_
_entity.id
_entity.type
_entity.pdbx_description
1 polymer ?
#
loop_
_entity_poly.entity_id
_entity_poly.type
_entity_poly.pdbx_seq_one_letter_code
_entity_poly.pdbx_strand_id
1 'polypeptide(L)'
;GAVPRTHIIRASAMRLQRDEQQQPYERRPRSASREEAHTLKGHRTLLPVKGADGSWKRQHVKESKKKRLEPAAKRSKPPVSEDELHALVHEAEASVASIEEKQAAIARLAEMILQAPHRNVAMLKQLHDYTCKDTAASVRRLALLSEVAVLRDLMPSYRIRLPTDKELAMQVSSEVDALRKFERQLLSGYSETISVLRKWLRGPEAQSLVAVRGLSALLDKGRDFNYRELLISALVPVANWTAPAAARDRACATLEELFRSDSVGEATLLAVQQMAALLRTSSFNVQPQLLRCWLQLKLEKAALRPEASKRSKKRRRAIDPLAKELALAEGERAGASSKQEAVLEHVFVTYARVVKKNPTGSLLPVVLEGIAKFAHQVNIELLLDLFANLRAMLREESALPPQSAIQCVHALLRLLSGHGQALAVDTKDV
;
A
#
# COMPACT_ATOMS: atom_id res chain seq x y z
N GLY A 1 86.41 -15.40 -42.51
CA GLY A 1 86.43 -16.46 -43.54
C GLY A 1 85.07 -17.12 -43.58
N ALA A 2 84.52 -17.34 -44.77
CA ALA A 2 83.14 -17.69 -45.05
C ALA A 2 82.90 -19.21 -45.26
N VAL A 3 81.75 -19.72 -44.74
CA VAL A 3 80.85 -20.82 -45.26
C VAL A 3 81.41 -22.28 -45.27
N PRO A 4 80.61 -23.40 -45.25
CA PRO A 4 79.15 -23.63 -45.36
C PRO A 4 78.49 -24.44 -44.19
N ARG A 5 77.18 -24.42 -43.89
CA ARG A 5 75.91 -24.68 -44.64
C ARG A 5 75.71 -26.11 -45.19
N THR A 6 75.71 -27.13 -44.32
CA THR A 6 75.25 -28.51 -44.67
C THR A 6 74.54 -29.29 -43.54
N HIS A 7 74.00 -28.66 -42.48
CA HIS A 7 73.35 -29.41 -41.38
C HIS A 7 71.84 -29.23 -41.19
N ILE A 8 71.15 -28.45 -42.02
CA ILE A 8 69.72 -28.16 -41.82
C ILE A 8 68.77 -29.02 -42.69
N ILE A 9 69.27 -29.79 -43.66
CA ILE A 9 68.41 -30.52 -44.61
C ILE A 9 68.08 -31.97 -44.14
N ARG A 10 68.83 -32.56 -43.20
CA ARG A 10 68.60 -33.97 -42.79
C ARG A 10 67.59 -34.17 -41.65
N ALA A 11 67.27 -33.15 -40.85
CA ALA A 11 66.32 -33.29 -39.74
C ALA A 11 64.84 -33.09 -40.15
N SER A 12 64.59 -32.34 -41.23
CA SER A 12 63.23 -32.07 -41.72
C SER A 12 62.67 -33.21 -42.58
N ALA A 13 63.51 -33.97 -43.27
CA ALA A 13 63.06 -35.10 -44.11
C ALA A 13 62.60 -36.33 -43.29
N MET A 14 63.14 -36.55 -42.08
CA MET A 14 62.74 -37.69 -41.23
C MET A 14 61.47 -37.45 -40.39
N ARG A 15 61.04 -36.20 -40.18
CA ARG A 15 59.75 -35.91 -39.52
C ARG A 15 58.57 -36.03 -40.49
N LEU A 16 58.73 -35.56 -41.73
CA LEU A 16 57.70 -35.67 -42.76
C LEU A 16 57.35 -37.13 -43.12
N GLN A 17 58.32 -38.05 -43.09
CA GLN A 17 58.06 -39.48 -43.39
C GLN A 17 57.33 -40.24 -42.26
N ARG A 18 57.34 -39.76 -41.01
CA ARG A 18 56.55 -40.38 -39.93
C ARG A 18 55.10 -39.93 -39.95
N ASP A 19 54.86 -38.67 -40.31
CA ASP A 19 53.50 -38.12 -40.34
C ASP A 19 52.69 -38.63 -41.55
N GLU A 20 53.33 -38.89 -42.69
CA GLU A 20 52.63 -39.47 -43.87
C GLU A 20 52.20 -40.94 -43.68
N GLN A 21 52.85 -41.70 -42.79
CA GLN A 21 52.46 -43.09 -42.50
C GLN A 21 51.37 -43.23 -41.43
N GLN A 22 51.08 -42.17 -40.66
CA GLN A 22 50.03 -42.20 -39.62
C GLN A 22 48.65 -41.77 -40.12
N GLN A 23 48.61 -40.97 -41.19
CA GLN A 23 47.35 -40.45 -41.77
C GLN A 23 46.38 -41.49 -42.36
N PRO A 24 46.77 -42.70 -42.84
CA PRO A 24 45.79 -43.68 -43.33
C PRO A 24 45.14 -44.55 -42.23
N TYR A 25 45.64 -44.52 -40.98
CA TYR A 25 45.07 -45.30 -39.87
C TYR A 25 43.86 -44.61 -39.23
N GLU A 26 43.84 -43.28 -39.19
CA GLU A 26 42.78 -42.48 -38.56
C GLU A 26 41.49 -42.36 -39.40
N ARG A 27 41.57 -42.62 -40.71
CA ARG A 27 40.43 -42.45 -41.64
C ARG A 27 39.65 -43.74 -41.95
N ARG A 28 39.96 -44.86 -41.29
CA ARG A 28 39.18 -46.10 -41.45
C ARG A 28 37.99 -46.09 -40.49
N PRO A 29 36.73 -46.24 -40.99
CA PRO A 29 35.60 -46.45 -40.09
C PRO A 29 35.82 -47.78 -39.37
N ARG A 30 35.72 -47.77 -38.04
CA ARG A 30 35.84 -49.00 -37.23
C ARG A 30 34.73 -49.96 -37.62
N SER A 31 35.05 -51.00 -38.37
CA SER A 31 34.18 -52.17 -38.48
C SER A 31 34.13 -52.83 -37.10
N ALA A 32 32.95 -52.87 -36.50
CA ALA A 32 32.72 -53.67 -35.31
C ALA A 32 32.80 -55.15 -35.72
N SER A 33 34.02 -55.70 -35.73
CA SER A 33 34.19 -57.14 -35.85
C SER A 33 33.80 -57.78 -34.54
N ARG A 34 32.70 -58.51 -34.63
CA ARG A 34 32.00 -59.26 -33.60
C ARG A 34 32.77 -60.55 -33.35
N GLU A 35 33.68 -60.56 -32.38
CA GLU A 35 34.34 -61.71 -31.73
C GLU A 35 35.46 -61.08 -30.87
N GLU A 36 35.46 -61.02 -29.54
CA GLU A 36 35.15 -62.04 -28.54
C GLU A 36 34.45 -61.39 -27.34
N ALA A 37 33.16 -61.70 -27.17
CA ALA A 37 32.36 -61.30 -26.02
C ALA A 37 32.36 -62.43 -24.98
N HIS A 38 33.31 -62.41 -24.04
CA HIS A 38 33.19 -63.14 -22.77
C HIS A 38 33.37 -62.19 -21.58
N THR A 39 32.59 -61.11 -21.53
CA THR A 39 32.34 -60.41 -20.27
C THR A 39 31.33 -61.22 -19.45
N LEU A 40 31.80 -61.91 -18.41
CA LEU A 40 30.97 -62.54 -17.38
C LEU A 40 29.99 -61.49 -16.81
N LYS A 41 28.69 -61.63 -17.12
CA LYS A 41 27.61 -60.76 -16.63
C LYS A 41 27.65 -60.69 -15.10
N GLY A 42 27.75 -59.47 -14.55
CA GLY A 42 27.70 -59.21 -13.11
C GLY A 42 29.05 -58.90 -12.47
N HIS A 43 30.13 -58.74 -13.24
CA HIS A 43 31.41 -58.24 -12.75
C HIS A 43 31.83 -56.95 -13.45
N ARG A 44 32.32 -55.95 -12.71
CA ARG A 44 33.04 -54.80 -13.28
C ARG A 44 34.53 -55.14 -13.39
N THR A 45 35.10 -54.97 -14.58
CA THR A 45 36.53 -55.03 -14.85
C THR A 45 37.21 -53.76 -14.36
N LEU A 46 38.22 -53.88 -13.50
CA LEU A 46 39.06 -52.76 -13.09
C LEU A 46 40.29 -52.64 -14.00
N LEU A 47 40.92 -51.46 -13.98
CA LEU A 47 42.17 -51.20 -14.70
C LEU A 47 43.28 -52.16 -14.21
N PRO A 48 44.18 -52.67 -15.07
CA PRO A 48 45.23 -53.60 -14.68
C PRO A 48 46.19 -52.95 -13.68
N VAL A 49 46.53 -53.68 -12.61
CA VAL A 49 47.49 -53.20 -11.59
C VAL A 49 48.77 -54.03 -11.68
N LYS A 50 49.92 -53.38 -11.58
CA LYS A 50 51.24 -54.02 -11.61
C LYS A 50 51.55 -54.61 -10.23
N GLY A 51 51.79 -55.92 -10.17
CA GLY A 51 52.25 -56.57 -8.95
C GLY A 51 53.73 -56.28 -8.69
N ALA A 52 54.19 -56.50 -7.44
CA ALA A 52 55.57 -56.24 -7.04
C ALA A 52 56.62 -57.01 -7.87
N ASP A 53 56.25 -58.15 -8.47
CA ASP A 53 57.13 -58.95 -9.36
C ASP A 53 57.07 -58.53 -10.84
N GLY A 54 56.55 -57.34 -11.15
CA GLY A 54 56.64 -56.73 -12.48
C GLY A 54 55.62 -57.21 -13.53
N SER A 55 54.81 -58.22 -13.25
CA SER A 55 53.72 -58.66 -14.15
C SER A 55 52.39 -57.95 -13.89
N TRP A 56 51.60 -57.76 -14.95
CA TRP A 56 50.29 -57.10 -14.91
C TRP A 56 49.16 -58.13 -14.76
N LYS A 57 48.29 -57.95 -13.76
CA LYS A 57 47.11 -58.81 -13.58
C LYS A 57 45.83 -57.97 -13.55
N ARG A 58 44.78 -58.45 -14.23
CA ARG A 58 43.43 -57.85 -14.19
C ARG A 58 42.59 -58.53 -13.12
N GLN A 59 41.86 -57.73 -12.34
CA GLN A 59 40.91 -58.23 -11.34
C GLN A 59 39.47 -57.86 -11.72
N HIS A 60 38.53 -58.75 -11.35
CA HIS A 60 37.09 -58.61 -11.59
C HIS A 60 36.33 -58.64 -10.26
N VAL A 61 35.44 -57.66 -10.01
CA VAL A 61 34.62 -57.59 -8.78
C VAL A 61 33.14 -57.79 -9.10
N LYS A 62 32.43 -58.62 -8.31
CA LYS A 62 31.04 -59.08 -8.53
C LYS A 62 30.04 -58.10 -7.90
N GLU A 63 29.11 -57.53 -8.65
CA GLU A 63 28.07 -56.61 -8.13
C GLU A 63 26.90 -57.38 -7.51
N SER A 64 26.67 -57.23 -6.20
CA SER A 64 25.53 -57.80 -5.47
C SER A 64 24.33 -56.84 -5.45
N LYS A 65 23.18 -57.32 -5.96
CA LYS A 65 21.91 -56.58 -6.04
C LYS A 65 21.19 -56.55 -4.70
N LYS A 66 20.93 -55.37 -4.14
CA LYS A 66 19.93 -55.14 -3.08
C LYS A 66 18.78 -54.31 -3.66
N LYS A 67 17.59 -54.90 -3.71
CA LYS A 67 16.36 -54.31 -4.29
C LYS A 67 15.33 -54.19 -3.15
N ARG A 68 14.95 -52.97 -2.75
CA ARG A 68 13.55 -52.59 -2.48
C ARG A 68 13.37 -51.10 -2.22
N LEU A 69 12.26 -50.61 -2.79
CA LEU A 69 11.50 -49.36 -2.57
C LEU A 69 11.99 -48.14 -3.36
N GLU A 70 11.17 -47.78 -4.35
CA GLU A 70 11.34 -46.65 -5.27
C GLU A 70 11.18 -45.30 -4.57
N PRO A 71 11.99 -44.29 -4.95
CA PRO A 71 11.57 -42.92 -4.93
C PRO A 71 11.42 -42.34 -6.34
N ALA A 72 10.39 -41.51 -6.45
CA ALA A 72 9.94 -40.74 -7.60
C ALA A 72 11.06 -40.16 -8.49
N ALA A 73 10.82 -40.26 -9.79
CA ALA A 73 11.59 -39.68 -10.86
C ALA A 73 11.88 -38.18 -10.63
N LYS A 74 13.10 -37.86 -10.19
CA LYS A 74 13.71 -36.56 -10.48
C LYS A 74 14.08 -36.55 -11.96
N ARG A 75 13.25 -35.91 -12.79
CA ARG A 75 13.65 -35.42 -14.11
C ARG A 75 14.76 -34.39 -13.90
N SER A 76 16.02 -34.80 -13.96
CA SER A 76 17.14 -33.89 -14.18
C SER A 76 17.02 -33.36 -15.61
N LYS A 77 16.70 -32.06 -15.74
CA LYS A 77 16.88 -31.34 -16.99
C LYS A 77 18.36 -31.44 -17.42
N PRO A 78 18.67 -31.45 -18.72
CA PRO A 78 20.06 -31.42 -19.19
C PRO A 78 20.78 -30.17 -18.65
N PRO A 79 22.12 -30.20 -18.51
CA PRO A 79 22.88 -29.02 -18.14
C PRO A 79 22.67 -27.95 -19.22
N VAL A 80 22.15 -26.80 -18.82
CA VAL A 80 22.01 -25.60 -19.66
C VAL A 80 23.42 -25.25 -20.15
N SER A 81 23.61 -25.14 -21.47
CA SER A 81 24.90 -24.74 -22.04
C SER A 81 25.23 -23.31 -21.60
N GLU A 82 26.52 -22.97 -21.45
CA GLU A 82 26.95 -21.62 -21.05
C GLU A 82 26.37 -20.55 -22.00
N ASP A 83 26.20 -20.88 -23.29
CA ASP A 83 25.57 -20.02 -24.29
C ASP A 83 24.08 -19.74 -24.04
N GLU A 84 23.31 -20.73 -23.54
CA GLU A 84 21.89 -20.52 -23.17
C GLU A 84 21.78 -19.65 -21.91
N LEU A 85 22.72 -19.76 -20.97
CA LEU A 85 22.77 -18.91 -19.79
C LEU A 85 23.14 -17.46 -20.15
N HIS A 86 24.11 -17.27 -21.04
CA HIS A 86 24.50 -15.95 -21.53
C HIS A 86 23.39 -15.28 -22.37
N ALA A 87 22.65 -16.04 -23.17
CA ALA A 87 21.49 -15.51 -23.90
C ALA A 87 20.38 -15.04 -22.96
N LEU A 88 20.07 -15.80 -21.90
CA LEU A 88 19.09 -15.42 -20.88
C LEU A 88 19.54 -14.21 -20.05
N VAL A 89 20.85 -14.08 -19.78
CA VAL A 89 21.41 -12.91 -19.11
C VAL A 89 21.31 -11.67 -20.00
N HIS A 90 21.65 -11.79 -21.28
CA HIS A 90 21.59 -10.66 -22.22
C HIS A 90 20.14 -10.22 -22.52
N GLU A 91 19.18 -11.16 -22.55
CA GLU A 91 17.74 -10.83 -22.61
C GLU A 91 17.24 -10.17 -21.32
N ALA A 92 17.71 -10.63 -20.16
CA ALA A 92 17.39 -10.00 -18.89
C ALA A 92 17.98 -8.58 -18.81
N GLU A 93 19.23 -8.39 -19.21
CA GLU A 93 19.89 -7.07 -19.28
C GLU A 93 19.17 -6.13 -20.25
N ALA A 94 18.79 -6.60 -21.44
CA ALA A 94 18.00 -5.81 -22.39
C ALA A 94 16.61 -5.43 -21.83
N SER A 95 15.98 -6.35 -21.08
CA SER A 95 14.69 -6.07 -20.44
C SER A 95 14.81 -5.07 -19.28
N VAL A 96 15.93 -5.08 -18.56
CA VAL A 96 16.26 -4.13 -17.49
C VAL A 96 16.57 -2.76 -18.08
N ALA A 97 17.37 -2.69 -19.15
CA ALA A 97 17.66 -1.46 -19.87
C ALA A 97 16.37 -0.79 -20.39
N SER A 98 15.42 -1.55 -20.92
CA SER A 98 14.12 -1.02 -21.35
C SER A 98 13.29 -0.47 -20.18
N ILE A 99 13.39 -1.05 -18.98
CA ILE A 99 12.73 -0.53 -17.78
C ILE A 99 13.37 0.81 -17.35
N GLU A 100 14.70 0.90 -17.38
CA GLU A 100 15.43 2.12 -17.03
C GLU A 100 15.15 3.28 -18.01
N GLU A 101 15.08 3.00 -19.30
CA GLU A 101 14.68 3.98 -20.32
C GLU A 101 13.27 4.53 -20.06
N LYS A 102 12.33 3.65 -19.72
CA LYS A 102 10.96 4.06 -19.36
C LYS A 102 10.91 4.86 -18.06
N GLN A 103 11.72 4.49 -17.07
CA GLN A 103 11.84 5.27 -15.83
C GLN A 103 12.40 6.67 -16.11
N ALA A 104 13.42 6.78 -16.95
CA ALA A 104 13.97 8.07 -17.37
C ALA A 104 12.94 8.91 -18.15
N ALA A 105 12.12 8.28 -18.99
CA ALA A 105 11.03 8.96 -19.69
C ALA A 105 9.97 9.50 -18.72
N ILE A 106 9.54 8.69 -17.74
CA ILE A 106 8.60 9.11 -16.68
C ILE A 106 9.17 10.29 -15.89
N ALA A 107 10.46 10.23 -15.52
CA ALA A 107 11.11 11.31 -14.79
C ALA A 107 11.15 12.63 -15.59
N ARG A 108 11.51 12.56 -16.88
CA ARG A 108 11.51 13.72 -17.79
C ARG A 108 10.11 14.32 -17.93
N LEU A 109 9.08 13.48 -18.10
CA LEU A 109 7.69 13.95 -18.17
C LEU A 109 7.25 14.63 -16.87
N ALA A 110 7.56 14.03 -15.72
CA ALA A 110 7.24 14.62 -14.41
C ALA A 110 7.92 15.98 -14.23
N GLU A 111 9.20 16.09 -14.58
CA GLU A 111 9.95 17.36 -14.50
C GLU A 111 9.36 18.43 -15.42
N MET A 112 9.04 18.08 -16.67
CA MET A 112 8.42 19.02 -17.62
C MET A 112 7.05 19.53 -17.13
N ILE A 113 6.26 18.67 -16.49
CA ILE A 113 4.97 19.06 -15.91
C ILE A 113 5.17 20.02 -14.74
N LEU A 114 6.14 19.75 -13.86
CA LEU A 114 6.44 20.61 -12.71
C LEU A 114 7.02 21.97 -13.11
N GLN A 115 7.85 22.03 -14.16
CA GLN A 115 8.44 23.28 -14.64
C GLN A 115 7.40 24.24 -15.25
N ALA A 116 6.41 23.72 -15.99
CA ALA A 116 5.39 24.54 -16.66
C ALA A 116 4.01 23.88 -16.62
N PRO A 117 3.31 23.93 -15.47
CA PRO A 117 2.07 23.19 -15.28
C PRO A 117 0.97 23.65 -16.24
N HIS A 118 0.86 24.94 -16.52
CA HIS A 118 -0.18 25.51 -17.38
C HIS A 118 -0.08 25.10 -18.87
N ARG A 119 1.12 24.75 -19.36
CA ARG A 119 1.33 24.34 -20.77
C ARG A 119 1.34 22.83 -20.96
N ASN A 120 1.81 22.10 -19.96
CA ASN A 120 2.12 20.68 -20.09
C ASN A 120 1.07 19.75 -19.46
N VAL A 121 -0.09 20.25 -19.04
CA VAL A 121 -1.15 19.41 -18.42
C VAL A 121 -1.58 18.25 -19.31
N ALA A 122 -1.53 18.41 -20.64
CA ALA A 122 -1.83 17.32 -21.57
C ALA A 122 -0.88 16.12 -21.41
N MET A 123 0.35 16.35 -20.94
CA MET A 123 1.33 15.31 -20.64
C MET A 123 0.93 14.46 -19.43
N LEU A 124 0.03 14.92 -18.55
CA LEU A 124 -0.55 14.06 -17.50
C LEU A 124 -1.26 12.86 -18.10
N LYS A 125 -1.93 13.03 -19.25
CA LYS A 125 -2.56 11.89 -19.97
C LYS A 125 -1.52 10.91 -20.49
N GLN A 126 -0.37 11.39 -20.95
CA GLN A 126 0.73 10.53 -21.40
C GLN A 126 1.32 9.76 -20.21
N LEU A 127 1.49 10.42 -19.05
CA LEU A 127 1.90 9.78 -17.82
C LEU A 127 0.89 8.70 -17.37
N HIS A 128 -0.41 9.01 -17.46
CA HIS A 128 -1.50 8.08 -17.16
C HIS A 128 -1.52 6.87 -18.11
N ASP A 129 -1.16 7.09 -19.38
CA ASP A 129 -1.04 6.02 -20.37
C ASP A 129 0.06 5.02 -20.01
N TYR A 130 1.21 5.47 -19.48
CA TYR A 130 2.23 4.56 -18.92
C TYR A 130 1.68 3.77 -17.72
N THR A 131 0.87 4.39 -16.86
CA THR A 131 0.22 3.69 -15.75
C THR A 131 -0.73 2.56 -16.22
N CYS A 132 -1.48 2.77 -17.31
CA CYS A 132 -2.51 1.84 -17.76
C CYS A 132 -2.04 0.81 -18.79
N LYS A 133 -1.20 1.21 -19.76
CA LYS A 133 -0.92 0.43 -20.97
C LYS A 133 0.38 -0.38 -20.91
N ASP A 134 1.26 -0.11 -19.95
CA ASP A 134 2.56 -0.79 -19.90
C ASP A 134 2.48 -2.27 -19.51
N THR A 135 3.33 -3.07 -20.17
CA THR A 135 3.48 -4.51 -19.92
C THR A 135 4.14 -4.79 -18.56
N ALA A 136 5.15 -3.99 -18.18
CA ALA A 136 5.91 -4.20 -16.96
C ALA A 136 5.18 -3.65 -15.71
N ALA A 137 4.88 -4.54 -14.75
CA ALA A 137 4.22 -4.16 -13.50
C ALA A 137 5.09 -3.25 -12.60
N SER A 138 6.41 -3.27 -12.74
CA SER A 138 7.33 -2.34 -12.05
C SER A 138 7.15 -0.92 -12.57
N VAL A 139 7.20 -0.73 -13.89
CA VAL A 139 7.02 0.57 -14.55
C VAL A 139 5.66 1.17 -14.22
N ARG A 140 4.58 0.39 -14.31
CA ARG A 140 3.24 0.86 -13.93
C ARG A 140 3.18 1.39 -12.49
N ARG A 141 3.79 0.68 -11.54
CA ARG A 141 3.83 1.10 -10.12
C ARG A 141 4.60 2.41 -9.94
N LEU A 142 5.73 2.56 -10.63
CA LEU A 142 6.55 3.77 -10.58
C LEU A 142 5.85 4.96 -11.26
N ALA A 143 5.20 4.72 -12.40
CA ALA A 143 4.41 5.72 -13.11
C ALA A 143 3.30 6.26 -12.21
N LEU A 144 2.52 5.38 -11.57
CA LEU A 144 1.44 5.78 -10.67
C LEU A 144 1.95 6.57 -9.45
N LEU A 145 3.06 6.14 -8.83
CA LEU A 145 3.64 6.88 -7.70
C LEU A 145 4.15 8.26 -8.12
N SER A 146 4.75 8.37 -9.31
CA SER A 146 5.21 9.63 -9.87
C SER A 146 4.04 10.55 -10.20
N GLU A 147 2.97 9.98 -10.79
CA GLU A 147 1.72 10.69 -11.10
C GLU A 147 1.06 11.25 -9.85
N VAL A 148 0.98 10.46 -8.77
CA VAL A 148 0.47 10.92 -7.47
C VAL A 148 1.36 12.02 -6.88
N ALA A 149 2.68 11.91 -6.99
CA ALA A 149 3.60 12.93 -6.50
C ALA A 149 3.44 14.26 -7.25
N VAL A 150 3.37 14.21 -8.58
CA VAL A 150 3.11 15.38 -9.42
C VAL A 150 1.76 16.00 -9.08
N LEU A 151 0.69 15.20 -8.98
CA LEU A 151 -0.63 15.71 -8.59
C LEU A 151 -0.60 16.38 -7.21
N ARG A 152 0.10 15.79 -6.25
CA ARG A 152 0.25 16.36 -4.90
C ARG A 152 0.88 17.75 -4.92
N ASP A 153 1.85 17.96 -5.78
CA ASP A 153 2.57 19.24 -5.86
C ASP A 153 1.79 20.27 -6.70
N LEU A 154 0.92 19.82 -7.62
CA LEU A 154 0.03 20.67 -8.42
C LEU A 154 -1.32 21.03 -7.74
N MET A 155 -1.70 20.32 -6.68
CA MET A 155 -3.00 20.50 -6.03
C MET A 155 -3.12 21.90 -5.41
N PRO A 156 -4.12 22.71 -5.82
CA PRO A 156 -4.40 23.97 -5.15
C PRO A 156 -5.07 23.73 -3.79
N SER A 157 -4.99 24.72 -2.91
CA SER A 157 -5.67 24.69 -1.60
C SER A 157 -7.17 25.01 -1.66
N TYR A 158 -7.71 25.33 -2.84
CA TYR A 158 -9.11 25.66 -3.04
C TYR A 158 -9.85 24.56 -3.82
N ARG A 159 -11.18 24.51 -3.66
CA ARG A 159 -12.04 23.59 -4.41
C ARG A 159 -12.27 24.14 -5.81
N ILE A 160 -11.93 23.34 -6.82
CA ILE A 160 -12.18 23.68 -8.20
C ILE A 160 -13.65 23.40 -8.50
N ARG A 161 -14.39 24.43 -8.92
CA ARG A 161 -15.76 24.29 -9.40
C ARG A 161 -15.74 24.27 -10.92
N LEU A 162 -16.34 23.24 -11.53
CA LEU A 162 -16.51 23.21 -12.98
C LEU A 162 -17.43 24.37 -13.43
N PRO A 163 -17.07 25.10 -14.50
CA PRO A 163 -17.87 26.20 -15.00
C PRO A 163 -19.29 25.74 -15.36
N THR A 164 -20.27 26.59 -15.07
CA THR A 164 -21.66 26.35 -15.49
C THR A 164 -21.86 26.70 -16.97
N ASP A 165 -22.88 26.13 -17.62
CA ASP A 165 -23.14 26.37 -19.06
C ASP A 165 -23.30 27.86 -19.39
N LYS A 166 -23.82 28.65 -18.44
CA LYS A 166 -23.95 30.11 -18.54
C LYS A 166 -22.60 30.83 -18.56
N GLU A 167 -21.62 30.33 -17.80
CA GLU A 167 -20.26 30.90 -17.72
C GLU A 167 -19.36 30.45 -18.88
N LEU A 168 -19.68 29.31 -19.50
CA LEU A 168 -19.04 28.82 -20.72
C LEU A 168 -19.46 29.63 -21.96
N ALA A 169 -20.69 30.14 -21.98
CA ALA A 169 -21.20 30.99 -23.05
C ALA A 169 -20.66 32.43 -23.03
N MET A 170 -20.13 32.88 -21.89
CA MET A 170 -19.51 34.20 -21.77
C MET A 170 -18.12 34.22 -22.39
N GLN A 171 -17.81 35.26 -23.17
CA GLN A 171 -16.44 35.50 -23.63
C GLN A 171 -15.57 35.92 -22.44
N VAL A 172 -14.47 35.19 -22.26
CA VAL A 172 -13.51 35.45 -21.18
C VAL A 172 -12.14 35.72 -21.78
N SER A 173 -11.28 36.39 -21.02
CA SER A 173 -9.91 36.66 -21.44
C SER A 173 -9.16 35.36 -21.72
N SER A 174 -8.15 35.44 -22.60
CA SER A 174 -7.31 34.28 -22.96
C SER A 174 -6.67 33.61 -21.73
N GLU A 175 -6.29 34.39 -20.73
CA GLU A 175 -5.70 33.90 -19.47
C GLU A 175 -6.70 33.08 -18.65
N VAL A 176 -7.95 33.56 -18.54
CA VAL A 176 -9.00 32.85 -17.78
C VAL A 176 -9.43 31.57 -18.52
N ASP A 177 -9.48 31.60 -19.85
CA ASP A 177 -9.74 30.38 -20.62
C ASP A 177 -8.60 29.35 -20.47
N ALA A 178 -7.34 29.80 -20.45
CA ALA A 178 -6.19 28.94 -20.18
C ALA A 178 -6.27 28.30 -18.78
N LEU A 179 -6.62 29.08 -17.75
CA LEU A 179 -6.82 28.58 -16.39
C LEU A 179 -7.97 27.55 -16.33
N ARG A 180 -9.11 27.83 -16.98
CA ARG A 180 -10.24 26.89 -17.04
C ARG A 180 -9.88 25.58 -17.75
N LYS A 181 -9.05 25.65 -18.81
CA LYS A 181 -8.55 24.45 -19.50
C LYS A 181 -7.61 23.66 -18.58
N PHE A 182 -6.71 24.34 -17.87
CA PHE A 182 -5.82 23.75 -16.88
C PHE A 182 -6.62 23.02 -15.79
N GLU A 183 -7.56 23.71 -15.13
CA GLU A 183 -8.35 23.16 -14.03
C GLU A 183 -9.21 21.96 -14.45
N ARG A 184 -9.82 22.02 -15.64
CA ARG A 184 -10.58 20.87 -16.20
C ARG A 184 -9.69 19.66 -16.43
N GLN A 185 -8.50 19.87 -16.99
CA GLN A 185 -7.58 18.77 -17.28
C GLN A 185 -6.97 18.20 -15.99
N LEU A 186 -6.65 19.04 -15.01
CA LEU A 186 -6.20 18.62 -13.69
C LEU A 186 -7.27 17.77 -12.98
N LEU A 187 -8.53 18.21 -12.98
CA LEU A 187 -9.63 17.44 -12.41
C LEU A 187 -9.87 16.11 -13.15
N SER A 188 -9.79 16.10 -14.49
CA SER A 188 -9.90 14.88 -15.29
C SER A 188 -8.81 13.88 -14.91
N GLY A 189 -7.54 14.29 -14.94
CA GLY A 189 -6.40 13.45 -14.57
C GLY A 189 -6.48 12.98 -13.12
N TYR A 190 -6.94 13.84 -12.21
CA TYR A 190 -7.16 13.46 -10.81
C TYR A 190 -8.27 12.42 -10.64
N SER A 191 -9.38 12.56 -11.36
CA SER A 191 -10.48 11.59 -11.32
C SER A 191 -10.08 10.23 -11.93
N GLU A 192 -9.29 10.25 -13.00
CA GLU A 192 -8.78 9.07 -13.69
C GLU A 192 -7.78 8.32 -12.80
N THR A 193 -6.85 9.03 -12.15
CA THR A 193 -5.90 8.44 -11.20
C THR A 193 -6.58 7.81 -9.99
N ILE A 194 -7.55 8.50 -9.37
CA ILE A 194 -8.35 7.91 -8.28
C ILE A 194 -9.07 6.66 -8.77
N SER A 195 -9.61 6.67 -9.99
CA SER A 195 -10.29 5.50 -10.55
C SER A 195 -9.35 4.32 -10.74
N VAL A 196 -8.11 4.56 -11.19
CA VAL A 196 -7.07 3.53 -11.29
C VAL A 196 -6.65 3.03 -9.91
N LEU A 197 -6.40 3.93 -8.96
CA LEU A 197 -6.08 3.58 -7.57
C LEU A 197 -7.15 2.66 -6.96
N ARG A 198 -8.43 3.00 -7.15
CA ARG A 198 -9.56 2.17 -6.69
C ARG A 198 -9.63 0.81 -7.36
N LYS A 199 -9.27 0.70 -8.65
CA LYS A 199 -9.17 -0.59 -9.34
C LYS A 199 -8.03 -1.43 -8.76
N TRP A 200 -6.87 -0.82 -8.52
CA TRP A 200 -5.68 -1.50 -8.00
C TRP A 200 -5.82 -1.97 -6.56
N LEU A 201 -6.70 -1.35 -5.77
CA LEU A 201 -7.07 -1.86 -4.44
C LEU A 201 -7.60 -3.30 -4.48
N ARG A 202 -8.26 -3.72 -5.56
CA ARG A 202 -8.78 -5.10 -5.74
C ARG A 202 -7.76 -6.04 -6.41
N GLY A 203 -6.59 -5.54 -6.75
CA GLY A 203 -5.55 -6.26 -7.47
C GLY A 203 -4.59 -7.04 -6.56
N PRO A 204 -3.44 -7.46 -7.10
CA PRO A 204 -2.35 -8.09 -6.36
C PRO A 204 -1.86 -7.25 -5.17
N GLU A 205 -1.34 -7.91 -4.13
CA GLU A 205 -0.89 -7.27 -2.89
C GLU A 205 0.12 -6.11 -3.10
N ALA A 206 1.06 -6.29 -4.04
CA ALA A 206 2.04 -5.26 -4.37
C ALA A 206 1.40 -4.00 -5.00
N GLN A 207 0.32 -4.15 -5.75
CA GLN A 207 -0.41 -3.04 -6.35
C GLN A 207 -1.33 -2.36 -5.33
N SER A 208 -2.00 -3.15 -4.48
CA SER A 208 -2.86 -2.60 -3.44
C SER A 208 -2.05 -1.78 -2.42
N LEU A 209 -0.85 -2.22 -2.03
CA LEU A 209 0.02 -1.45 -1.14
C LEU A 209 0.44 -0.11 -1.75
N VAL A 210 0.81 -0.10 -3.04
CA VAL A 210 1.15 1.12 -3.77
C VAL A 210 -0.06 2.04 -3.88
N ALA A 211 -1.25 1.49 -4.17
CA ALA A 211 -2.48 2.26 -4.26
C ALA A 211 -2.83 2.91 -2.91
N VAL A 212 -2.69 2.18 -1.80
CA VAL A 212 -2.93 2.72 -0.45
C VAL A 212 -1.94 3.82 -0.11
N ARG A 213 -0.64 3.65 -0.45
CA ARG A 213 0.37 4.71 -0.27
C ARG A 213 0.04 5.95 -1.09
N GLY A 214 -0.41 5.77 -2.34
CA GLY A 214 -0.82 6.87 -3.21
C GLY A 214 -2.05 7.61 -2.67
N LEU A 215 -3.11 6.88 -2.30
CA LEU A 215 -4.32 7.46 -1.69
C LEU A 215 -4.01 8.20 -0.39
N SER A 216 -3.15 7.62 0.44
CA SER A 216 -2.65 8.22 1.67
C SER A 216 -1.96 9.56 1.40
N ALA A 217 -1.03 9.61 0.45
CA ALA A 217 -0.29 10.82 0.09
C ALA A 217 -1.20 11.91 -0.51
N LEU A 218 -2.22 11.52 -1.29
CA LEU A 218 -3.22 12.44 -1.82
C LEU A 218 -4.09 13.01 -0.71
N LEU A 219 -4.51 12.19 0.26
CA LEU A 219 -5.35 12.65 1.36
C LEU A 219 -4.60 13.60 2.31
N ASP A 220 -3.29 13.42 2.49
CA ASP A 220 -2.46 14.29 3.35
C ASP A 220 -2.46 15.75 2.89
N LYS A 221 -2.47 16.00 1.57
CA LYS A 221 -2.50 17.36 0.99
C LYS A 221 -3.89 17.78 0.50
N GLY A 222 -4.67 16.85 -0.05
CA GLY A 222 -5.96 17.09 -0.70
C GLY A 222 -7.16 16.98 0.24
N ARG A 223 -7.02 17.31 1.53
CA ARG A 223 -8.11 17.18 2.54
C ARG A 223 -9.35 17.98 2.16
N ASP A 224 -9.13 19.21 1.72
CA ASP A 224 -10.18 20.14 1.33
C ASP A 224 -10.47 20.13 -0.18
N PHE A 225 -9.66 19.41 -0.95
CA PHE A 225 -9.75 19.34 -2.40
C PHE A 225 -10.92 18.46 -2.88
N ASN A 226 -11.23 18.56 -4.17
CA ASN A 226 -12.29 17.79 -4.80
C ASN A 226 -12.10 16.27 -4.64
N TYR A 227 -13.20 15.51 -4.70
CA TYR A 227 -13.23 14.04 -4.60
C TYR A 227 -12.77 13.43 -3.25
N ARG A 228 -12.69 14.21 -2.17
CA ARG A 228 -12.45 13.72 -0.79
C ARG A 228 -13.35 12.54 -0.40
N GLU A 229 -14.61 12.56 -0.81
CA GLU A 229 -15.58 11.48 -0.57
C GLU A 229 -15.13 10.15 -1.17
N LEU A 230 -14.58 10.18 -2.39
CA LEU A 230 -14.08 8.98 -3.06
C LEU A 230 -12.80 8.47 -2.42
N LEU A 231 -11.90 9.37 -1.98
CA LEU A 231 -10.68 8.98 -1.27
C LEU A 231 -11.01 8.29 0.06
N ILE A 232 -11.87 8.91 0.87
CA ILE A 232 -12.29 8.38 2.17
C ILE A 232 -13.07 7.07 1.99
N SER A 233 -14.01 7.03 1.04
CA SER A 233 -14.79 5.83 0.73
C SER A 233 -13.89 4.66 0.26
N ALA A 234 -12.77 4.95 -0.39
CA ALA A 234 -11.80 3.93 -0.80
C ALA A 234 -10.90 3.48 0.36
N LEU A 235 -10.50 4.40 1.25
CA LEU A 235 -9.55 4.13 2.33
C LEU A 235 -10.18 3.41 3.54
N VAL A 236 -11.42 3.76 3.90
CA VAL A 236 -12.10 3.20 5.08
C VAL A 236 -12.24 1.66 5.03
N PRO A 237 -12.64 1.03 3.90
CA PRO A 237 -12.67 -0.43 3.80
C PRO A 237 -11.30 -1.09 3.92
N VAL A 238 -10.24 -0.45 3.43
CA VAL A 238 -8.84 -0.95 3.49
C VAL A 238 -8.39 -1.08 4.94
N ALA A 239 -8.76 -0.12 5.79
CA ALA A 239 -8.44 -0.15 7.22
C ALA A 239 -9.14 -1.31 7.98
N ASN A 240 -10.10 -2.01 7.35
CA ASN A 240 -10.70 -3.22 7.91
C ASN A 240 -10.13 -4.53 7.33
N TRP A 241 -9.24 -4.48 6.33
CA TRP A 241 -8.70 -5.70 5.71
C TRP A 241 -7.81 -6.50 6.65
N THR A 242 -8.02 -7.82 6.69
CA THR A 242 -7.20 -8.75 7.50
C THR A 242 -5.77 -8.86 6.99
N ALA A 243 -5.58 -8.80 5.67
CA ALA A 243 -4.27 -8.79 5.03
C ALA A 243 -4.32 -7.91 3.76
N PRO A 244 -3.22 -7.27 3.37
CA PRO A 244 -1.93 -7.18 4.07
C PRO A 244 -1.94 -6.16 5.23
N ALA A 245 -1.33 -6.51 6.35
CA ALA A 245 -1.25 -5.65 7.54
C ALA A 245 -0.60 -4.28 7.25
N ALA A 246 0.41 -4.24 6.38
CA ALA A 246 1.08 -3.00 5.99
C ALA A 246 0.14 -1.99 5.32
N ALA A 247 -0.82 -2.45 4.51
CA ALA A 247 -1.80 -1.56 3.87
C ALA A 247 -2.78 -1.01 4.92
N ARG A 248 -3.25 -1.89 5.82
CA ARG A 248 -4.13 -1.52 6.93
C ARG A 248 -3.47 -0.49 7.84
N ASP A 249 -2.26 -0.76 8.33
CA ASP A 249 -1.55 0.11 9.26
C ASP A 249 -1.29 1.48 8.62
N ARG A 250 -0.97 1.53 7.31
CA ARG A 250 -0.82 2.78 6.57
C ARG A 250 -2.13 3.55 6.44
N ALA A 251 -3.24 2.87 6.18
CA ALA A 251 -4.57 3.48 6.09
C ALA A 251 -5.06 4.01 7.45
N CYS A 252 -4.81 3.28 8.53
CA CYS A 252 -5.10 3.75 9.89
C CYS A 252 -4.26 4.99 10.22
N ALA A 253 -2.95 4.98 9.94
CA ALA A 253 -2.08 6.12 10.20
C ALA A 253 -2.50 7.39 9.45
N THR A 254 -3.02 7.27 8.22
CA THR A 254 -3.52 8.43 7.47
C THR A 254 -4.88 8.92 7.95
N LEU A 255 -5.77 8.03 8.40
CA LEU A 255 -6.99 8.44 9.09
C LEU A 255 -6.69 9.16 10.41
N GLU A 256 -5.72 8.67 11.20
CA GLU A 256 -5.28 9.33 12.43
C GLU A 256 -4.71 10.72 12.16
N GLU A 257 -3.89 10.87 11.12
CA GLU A 257 -3.36 12.18 10.73
C GLU A 257 -4.45 13.11 10.19
N LEU A 258 -5.43 12.58 9.44
CA LEU A 258 -6.61 13.34 9.00
C LEU A 258 -7.36 13.91 10.23
N PHE A 259 -7.63 13.09 11.23
CA PHE A 259 -8.33 13.51 12.45
C PHE A 259 -7.53 14.48 13.32
N ARG A 260 -6.20 14.45 13.25
CA ARG A 260 -5.33 15.37 14.00
C ARG A 260 -5.30 16.78 13.43
N SER A 261 -5.54 16.89 12.14
CA SER A 261 -5.17 18.05 11.33
C SER A 261 -6.35 18.77 10.68
N ASP A 262 -7.50 18.11 10.57
CA ASP A 262 -8.74 18.71 10.10
C ASP A 262 -9.36 19.60 11.18
N SER A 263 -9.23 20.92 11.01
CA SER A 263 -9.84 21.93 11.89
C SER A 263 -11.30 22.25 11.53
N VAL A 264 -11.69 22.03 10.27
CA VAL A 264 -13.04 22.37 9.77
C VAL A 264 -14.04 21.26 10.07
N GLY A 265 -13.56 20.01 10.13
CA GLY A 265 -14.33 18.82 10.51
C GLY A 265 -15.15 18.22 9.37
N GLU A 266 -15.07 18.75 8.14
CA GLU A 266 -15.83 18.22 7.00
C GLU A 266 -15.33 16.85 6.53
N ALA A 267 -14.01 16.68 6.44
CA ALA A 267 -13.41 15.42 6.04
C ALA A 267 -13.55 14.38 7.17
N THR A 268 -13.39 14.83 8.42
CA THR A 268 -13.60 14.02 9.62
C THR A 268 -15.02 13.48 9.71
N LEU A 269 -16.04 14.33 9.50
CA LEU A 269 -17.44 13.91 9.53
C LEU A 269 -17.74 12.83 8.49
N LEU A 270 -17.25 13.01 7.26
CA LEU A 270 -17.42 11.98 6.22
C LEU A 270 -16.73 10.67 6.59
N ALA A 271 -15.49 10.72 7.08
CA ALA A 271 -14.75 9.52 7.48
C ALA A 271 -15.47 8.76 8.59
N VAL A 272 -15.95 9.46 9.62
CA VAL A 272 -16.71 8.87 10.73
C VAL A 272 -18.03 8.27 10.25
N GLN A 273 -18.77 8.97 9.38
CA GLN A 273 -20.01 8.44 8.79
C GLN A 273 -19.78 7.17 7.97
N GLN A 274 -18.72 7.13 7.16
CA GLN A 274 -18.37 5.96 6.36
C GLN A 274 -17.88 4.79 7.24
N MET A 275 -17.09 5.06 8.28
CA MET A 275 -16.69 4.04 9.26
C MET A 275 -17.90 3.47 10.02
N ALA A 276 -18.83 4.33 10.45
CA ALA A 276 -20.07 3.92 11.10
C ALA A 276 -20.98 3.11 10.16
N ALA A 277 -21.04 3.47 8.87
CA ALA A 277 -21.74 2.68 7.87
C ALA A 277 -21.09 1.30 7.67
N LEU A 278 -19.75 1.25 7.59
CA LEU A 278 -19.00 0.00 7.46
C LEU A 278 -19.29 -0.94 8.62
N LEU A 279 -19.23 -0.44 9.87
CA LEU A 279 -19.54 -1.21 11.09
C LEU A 279 -20.95 -1.83 11.08
N ARG A 280 -21.94 -1.11 10.52
CA ARG A 280 -23.30 -1.64 10.37
C ARG A 280 -23.35 -2.76 9.33
N THR A 281 -22.70 -2.56 8.19
CA THR A 281 -22.70 -3.55 7.09
C THR A 281 -21.93 -4.82 7.43
N SER A 282 -20.85 -4.70 8.22
CA SER A 282 -19.97 -5.82 8.59
C SER A 282 -20.40 -6.54 9.87
N SER A 283 -21.64 -6.34 10.35
CA SER A 283 -22.16 -6.90 11.61
C SER A 283 -21.21 -6.75 12.80
N PHE A 284 -20.47 -5.63 12.86
CA PHE A 284 -19.42 -5.34 13.86
C PHE A 284 -18.25 -6.31 13.90
N ASN A 285 -18.06 -7.15 12.88
CA ASN A 285 -16.81 -7.87 12.65
C ASN A 285 -15.79 -6.91 12.03
N VAL A 286 -15.20 -6.07 12.88
CA VAL A 286 -14.25 -5.03 12.49
C VAL A 286 -12.99 -5.16 13.33
N GLN A 287 -11.85 -4.75 12.79
CA GLN A 287 -10.60 -4.74 13.54
C GLN A 287 -10.57 -3.61 14.59
N PRO A 288 -10.06 -3.87 15.81
CA PRO A 288 -9.99 -2.86 16.87
C PRO A 288 -9.20 -1.60 16.46
N GLN A 289 -8.22 -1.73 15.57
CA GLN A 289 -7.39 -0.61 15.07
C GLN A 289 -8.23 0.47 14.36
N LEU A 290 -9.28 0.09 13.64
CA LEU A 290 -10.15 1.06 12.95
C LEU A 290 -10.84 1.98 13.97
N LEU A 291 -11.36 1.42 15.06
CA LEU A 291 -12.00 2.20 16.13
C LEU A 291 -10.98 3.00 16.95
N ARG A 292 -9.75 2.49 17.09
CA ARG A 292 -8.66 3.24 17.76
C ARG A 292 -8.34 4.55 17.05
N CYS A 293 -8.56 4.64 15.74
CA CYS A 293 -8.38 5.89 14.99
C CYS A 293 -9.28 7.02 15.57
N TRP A 294 -10.49 6.70 16.05
CA TRP A 294 -11.37 7.70 16.68
C TRP A 294 -10.80 8.26 17.98
N LEU A 295 -9.89 7.56 18.66
CA LEU A 295 -9.21 8.12 19.83
C LEU A 295 -8.34 9.32 19.46
N GLN A 296 -7.90 9.49 18.21
CA GLN A 296 -7.09 10.64 17.79
C GLN A 296 -7.91 11.89 17.45
N LEU A 297 -9.25 11.81 17.50
CA LEU A 297 -10.13 12.95 17.24
C LEU A 297 -9.86 14.09 18.24
N LYS A 298 -9.45 15.24 17.70
CA LYS A 298 -9.36 16.50 18.45
C LYS A 298 -10.70 17.21 18.39
N LEU A 299 -11.58 16.80 19.29
CA LEU A 299 -12.82 17.51 19.52
C LEU A 299 -12.50 18.62 20.51
N GLU A 300 -12.13 19.80 20.00
CA GLU A 300 -12.01 20.97 20.84
C GLU A 300 -13.41 21.33 21.35
N LYS A 301 -13.52 21.65 22.65
CA LYS A 301 -14.77 22.21 23.17
C LYS A 301 -15.11 23.41 22.30
N ALA A 302 -16.28 23.38 21.67
CA ALA A 302 -17.02 24.60 21.41
C ALA A 302 -17.07 25.30 22.77
N ALA A 303 -16.21 26.30 22.96
CA ALA A 303 -16.13 27.01 24.23
C ALA A 303 -17.56 27.43 24.56
N LEU A 304 -18.11 26.86 25.64
CA LEU A 304 -19.37 27.30 26.22
C LEU A 304 -19.25 28.81 26.27
N ARG A 305 -19.98 29.48 25.38
CA ARG A 305 -19.96 30.93 25.32
C ARG A 305 -20.45 31.37 26.70
N PRO A 306 -19.65 32.07 27.53
CA PRO A 306 -20.29 32.97 28.46
C PRO A 306 -21.09 33.92 27.57
N GLU A 307 -22.40 33.99 27.79
CA GLU A 307 -23.30 34.99 27.20
C GLU A 307 -22.65 36.37 27.40
N ALA A 308 -21.82 36.78 26.45
CA ALA A 308 -21.14 38.06 26.49
C ALA A 308 -22.23 39.09 26.32
N SER A 309 -22.60 39.68 27.46
CA SER A 309 -23.69 40.61 27.66
C SER A 309 -23.98 41.46 26.43
N LYS A 310 -25.26 41.51 26.04
CA LYS A 310 -25.83 42.32 24.95
C LYS A 310 -25.49 43.83 25.02
N ARG A 311 -24.71 44.29 26.02
CA ARG A 311 -24.28 45.67 26.25
C ARG A 311 -22.96 46.07 25.57
N SER A 312 -22.10 45.15 25.15
CA SER A 312 -20.83 45.49 24.45
C SER A 312 -20.94 45.52 22.92
N LYS A 313 -22.03 44.99 22.35
CA LYS A 313 -22.27 44.84 20.89
C LYS A 313 -22.56 46.15 20.15
N LYS A 314 -22.85 47.25 20.86
CA LYS A 314 -23.18 48.55 20.27
C LYS A 314 -21.96 49.48 20.10
N ARG A 315 -20.84 49.21 20.78
CA ARG A 315 -19.62 50.05 20.73
C ARG A 315 -18.54 49.58 19.75
N ARG A 316 -18.68 48.39 19.15
CA ARG A 316 -17.71 47.81 18.20
C ARG A 316 -18.16 47.78 16.74
N ARG A 317 -19.33 48.35 16.41
CA ARG A 317 -19.83 48.44 15.02
C ARG A 317 -19.18 49.56 14.19
N ALA A 318 -18.12 50.19 14.70
CA ALA A 318 -17.48 51.35 14.09
C ALA A 318 -16.05 51.08 13.58
N ILE A 319 -15.71 49.82 13.24
CA ILE A 319 -14.53 49.51 12.43
C ILE A 319 -14.96 48.53 11.33
N ASP A 320 -15.29 49.13 10.20
CA ASP A 320 -15.40 48.58 8.87
C ASP A 320 -14.14 47.72 8.53
N PRO A 321 -14.12 46.96 7.43
CA PRO A 321 -13.54 45.60 7.25
C PRO A 321 -13.48 44.59 8.41
N LEU A 322 -12.95 44.96 9.60
CA LEU A 322 -12.63 43.99 10.65
C LEU A 322 -13.86 43.27 11.20
N ALA A 323 -14.99 43.97 11.33
CA ALA A 323 -16.24 43.36 11.76
C ALA A 323 -16.77 42.32 10.76
N LYS A 324 -16.48 42.50 9.46
CA LYS A 324 -16.88 41.56 8.40
C LYS A 324 -15.98 40.33 8.39
N GLU A 325 -14.67 40.50 8.57
CA GLU A 325 -13.72 39.39 8.74
C GLU A 325 -14.01 38.59 10.01
N LEU A 326 -14.31 39.27 11.13
CA LEU A 326 -14.72 38.61 12.36
C LEU A 326 -16.04 37.86 12.19
N ALA A 327 -17.02 38.41 11.46
CA ALA A 327 -18.28 37.73 11.19
C ALA A 327 -18.12 36.48 10.31
N LEU A 328 -17.24 36.54 9.29
CA LEU A 328 -16.91 35.37 8.45
C LEU A 328 -16.18 34.30 9.27
N ALA A 329 -15.18 34.69 10.05
CA ALA A 329 -14.46 33.78 10.94
C ALA A 329 -15.37 33.18 12.04
N GLU A 330 -16.33 33.95 12.56
CA GLU A 330 -17.34 33.47 13.50
C GLU A 330 -18.31 32.47 12.84
N GLY A 331 -18.70 32.72 11.59
CA GLY A 331 -19.54 31.80 10.81
C GLY A 331 -18.85 30.47 10.53
N GLU A 332 -17.57 30.50 10.14
CA GLU A 332 -16.77 29.30 9.91
C GLU A 332 -16.57 28.49 11.20
N ARG A 333 -16.29 29.16 12.32
CA ARG A 333 -16.18 28.50 13.63
C ARG A 333 -17.50 27.89 14.10
N ALA A 334 -18.62 28.58 13.88
CA ALA A 334 -19.94 28.04 14.19
C ALA A 334 -20.26 26.79 13.35
N GLY A 335 -19.92 26.81 12.05
CA GLY A 335 -20.03 25.65 11.17
C GLY A 335 -19.17 24.47 11.62
N ALA A 336 -17.92 24.72 12.03
CA ALA A 336 -17.03 23.70 12.57
C ALA A 336 -17.57 23.08 13.87
N SER A 337 -18.09 23.91 14.79
CA SER A 337 -18.69 23.45 16.04
C SER A 337 -19.89 22.53 15.81
N SER A 338 -20.78 22.87 14.86
CA SER A 338 -21.95 22.03 14.53
C SER A 338 -21.54 20.70 13.90
N LYS A 339 -20.50 20.70 13.04
CA LYS A 339 -19.96 19.47 12.45
C LYS A 339 -19.31 18.57 13.51
N GLN A 340 -18.61 19.16 14.48
CA GLN A 340 -18.02 18.41 15.60
C GLN A 340 -19.09 17.74 16.47
N GLU A 341 -20.21 18.42 16.72
CA GLU A 341 -21.36 17.82 17.43
C GLU A 341 -21.95 16.63 16.65
N ALA A 342 -22.13 16.77 15.33
CA ALA A 342 -22.59 15.66 14.50
C ALA A 342 -21.59 14.48 14.45
N VAL A 343 -20.28 14.76 14.46
CA VAL A 343 -19.23 13.73 14.59
C VAL A 343 -19.39 12.99 15.91
N LEU A 344 -19.52 13.72 17.02
CA LEU A 344 -19.70 13.15 18.36
C LEU A 344 -20.95 12.27 18.44
N GLU A 345 -22.08 12.75 17.91
CA GLU A 345 -23.32 11.98 17.85
C GLU A 345 -23.11 10.65 17.10
N HIS A 346 -22.51 10.68 15.91
CA HIS A 346 -22.24 9.47 15.14
C HIS A 346 -21.29 8.50 15.87
N VAL A 347 -20.25 8.99 16.54
CA VAL A 347 -19.31 8.17 17.32
C VAL A 347 -20.04 7.51 18.49
N PHE A 348 -20.80 8.27 19.30
CA PHE A 348 -21.50 7.74 20.47
C PHE A 348 -22.64 6.80 20.12
N VAL A 349 -23.42 7.11 19.08
CA VAL A 349 -24.45 6.19 18.57
C VAL A 349 -23.80 4.88 18.11
N THR A 350 -22.61 4.94 17.50
CA THR A 350 -21.90 3.72 17.08
C THR A 350 -21.35 2.95 18.27
N TYR A 351 -20.78 3.63 19.27
CA TYR A 351 -20.34 3.02 20.52
C TYR A 351 -21.49 2.35 21.27
N ALA A 352 -22.62 3.03 21.47
CA ALA A 352 -23.80 2.46 22.12
C ALA A 352 -24.32 1.22 21.38
N ARG A 353 -24.27 1.21 20.05
CA ARG A 353 -24.63 0.02 19.25
C ARG A 353 -23.66 -1.14 19.43
N VAL A 354 -22.35 -0.88 19.52
CA VAL A 354 -21.35 -1.93 19.77
C VAL A 354 -21.58 -2.53 21.16
N VAL A 355 -21.77 -1.69 22.18
CA VAL A 355 -22.06 -2.10 23.56
C VAL A 355 -23.31 -2.99 23.62
N LYS A 356 -24.39 -2.60 22.94
CA LYS A 356 -25.64 -3.39 22.90
C LYS A 356 -25.54 -4.73 22.14
N LYS A 357 -24.74 -4.79 21.07
CA LYS A 357 -24.75 -5.94 20.14
C LYS A 357 -23.61 -6.92 20.33
N ASN A 358 -22.46 -6.48 20.85
CA ASN A 358 -21.27 -7.31 21.03
C ASN A 358 -20.60 -7.03 22.39
N PRO A 359 -21.24 -7.40 23.51
CA PRO A 359 -20.75 -7.11 24.86
C PRO A 359 -19.45 -7.86 25.20
N THR A 360 -19.03 -8.87 24.43
CA THR A 360 -17.81 -9.67 24.69
C THR A 360 -16.78 -9.59 23.57
N GLY A 361 -17.04 -8.76 22.55
CA GLY A 361 -16.16 -8.66 21.38
C GLY A 361 -14.83 -7.97 21.68
N SER A 362 -13.82 -8.22 20.84
CA SER A 362 -12.51 -7.56 20.88
C SER A 362 -12.56 -6.03 20.70
N LEU A 363 -13.72 -5.50 20.30
CA LEU A 363 -13.99 -4.07 20.14
C LEU A 363 -14.34 -3.37 21.45
N LEU A 364 -14.89 -4.08 22.44
CA LEU A 364 -15.40 -3.48 23.66
C LEU A 364 -14.34 -2.63 24.40
N PRO A 365 -13.10 -3.12 24.61
CA PRO A 365 -12.07 -2.32 25.28
C PRO A 365 -11.82 -0.95 24.64
N VAL A 366 -11.76 -0.92 23.30
CA VAL A 366 -11.51 0.33 22.54
C VAL A 366 -12.70 1.28 22.63
N VAL A 367 -13.91 0.73 22.63
CA VAL A 367 -15.14 1.51 22.78
C VAL A 367 -15.23 2.15 24.17
N LEU A 368 -14.93 1.40 25.22
CA LEU A 368 -14.93 1.90 26.60
C LEU A 368 -13.87 2.97 26.81
N GLU A 369 -12.68 2.79 26.23
CA GLU A 369 -11.63 3.81 26.21
C GLU A 369 -12.10 5.11 25.51
N GLY A 370 -12.75 4.98 24.36
CA GLY A 370 -13.32 6.11 23.61
C GLY A 370 -14.41 6.83 24.39
N ILE A 371 -15.33 6.10 25.01
CA ILE A 371 -16.36 6.64 25.89
C ILE A 371 -15.72 7.43 27.03
N ALA A 372 -14.73 6.85 27.72
CA ALA A 372 -14.03 7.49 28.82
C ALA A 372 -13.28 8.78 28.40
N LYS A 373 -12.79 8.84 27.16
CA LYS A 373 -12.11 10.01 26.59
C LYS A 373 -13.09 11.13 26.25
N PHE A 374 -14.19 10.81 25.56
CA PHE A 374 -15.12 11.79 25.02
C PHE A 374 -16.35 12.05 25.92
N ALA A 375 -16.48 11.35 27.04
CA ALA A 375 -17.59 11.45 28.00
C ALA A 375 -18.03 12.89 28.31
N HIS A 376 -17.06 13.79 28.45
CA HIS A 376 -17.30 15.18 28.83
C HIS A 376 -17.80 16.08 27.68
N GLN A 377 -17.93 15.57 26.46
CA GLN A 377 -18.23 16.37 25.26
C GLN A 377 -19.59 16.06 24.65
N VAL A 378 -20.31 15.08 25.18
CA VAL A 378 -21.56 14.57 24.60
C VAL A 378 -22.78 15.24 25.20
N ASN A 379 -23.86 15.28 24.43
CA ASN A 379 -25.19 15.58 24.95
C ASN A 379 -25.57 14.63 26.11
N ILE A 380 -26.17 15.19 27.16
CA ILE A 380 -26.54 14.53 28.41
C ILE A 380 -27.54 13.38 28.15
N GLU A 381 -28.45 13.53 27.19
CA GLU A 381 -29.46 12.51 26.86
C GLU A 381 -28.82 11.20 26.38
N LEU A 382 -27.85 11.28 25.46
CA LEU A 382 -27.11 10.12 24.96
C LEU A 382 -26.25 9.46 26.06
N LEU A 383 -25.80 10.26 27.02
CA LEU A 383 -24.99 9.80 28.16
C LEU A 383 -25.83 8.95 29.12
N LEU A 384 -27.08 9.33 29.37
CA LEU A 384 -28.01 8.56 30.21
C LEU A 384 -28.31 7.18 29.62
N ASP A 385 -28.60 7.13 28.32
CA ASP A 385 -28.81 5.86 27.61
C ASP A 385 -27.59 4.95 27.71
N LEU A 386 -26.40 5.51 27.49
CA LEU A 386 -25.15 4.76 27.58
C LEU A 386 -24.87 4.27 29.00
N PHE A 387 -25.10 5.11 30.00
CA PHE A 387 -24.93 4.76 31.41
C PHE A 387 -25.83 3.59 31.81
N ALA A 388 -27.10 3.62 31.40
CA ALA A 388 -28.04 2.52 31.65
C ALA A 388 -27.57 1.20 31.00
N ASN A 389 -27.07 1.25 29.76
CA ASN A 389 -26.56 0.05 29.07
C ASN A 389 -25.30 -0.52 29.72
N LEU A 390 -24.34 0.34 30.12
CA LEU A 390 -23.12 -0.09 30.80
C LEU A 390 -23.42 -0.68 32.19
N ARG A 391 -24.39 -0.10 32.91
CA ARG A 391 -24.85 -0.63 34.19
C ARG A 391 -25.53 -1.99 34.04
N ALA A 392 -26.38 -2.16 33.04
CA ALA A 392 -26.98 -3.46 32.74
C ALA A 392 -25.91 -4.52 32.45
N MET A 393 -24.89 -4.17 31.67
CA MET A 393 -23.77 -5.07 31.37
C MET A 393 -22.94 -5.47 32.60
N LEU A 394 -22.70 -4.56 33.55
CA LEU A 394 -21.97 -4.87 34.79
C LEU A 394 -22.76 -5.76 35.75
N ARG A 395 -24.10 -5.66 35.73
CA ARG A 395 -24.98 -6.53 36.52
C ARG A 395 -25.05 -7.95 35.96
N GLU A 396 -24.78 -8.14 34.68
CA GLU A 396 -24.66 -9.46 34.05
C GLU A 396 -23.25 -10.03 34.32
N GLU A 397 -23.03 -10.55 35.53
CA GLU A 397 -21.73 -11.02 36.05
C GLU A 397 -21.05 -12.13 35.22
N SER A 398 -21.76 -12.84 34.35
CA SER A 398 -21.25 -14.02 33.65
C SER A 398 -20.61 -13.75 32.28
N ALA A 399 -20.67 -12.51 31.76
CA ALA A 399 -20.31 -12.24 30.37
C ALA A 399 -18.97 -11.50 30.16
N LEU A 400 -18.48 -10.73 31.14
CA LEU A 400 -17.39 -9.78 30.89
C LEU A 400 -16.00 -10.30 31.34
N PRO A 401 -14.98 -10.22 30.47
CA PRO A 401 -13.59 -10.38 30.90
C PRO A 401 -13.25 -9.37 32.01
N PRO A 402 -12.43 -9.72 33.01
CA PRO A 402 -12.13 -8.85 34.15
C PRO A 402 -11.48 -7.53 33.73
N GLN A 403 -10.66 -7.53 32.67
CA GLN A 403 -10.08 -6.30 32.11
C GLN A 403 -11.15 -5.37 31.53
N SER A 404 -12.13 -5.93 30.81
CA SER A 404 -13.25 -5.18 30.25
C SER A 404 -14.16 -4.64 31.36
N ALA A 405 -14.37 -5.40 32.45
CA ALA A 405 -15.13 -4.94 33.60
C ALA A 405 -14.49 -3.71 34.28
N ILE A 406 -13.17 -3.73 34.50
CA ILE A 406 -12.43 -2.58 35.05
C ILE A 406 -12.55 -1.36 34.13
N GLN A 407 -12.44 -1.58 32.81
CA GLN A 407 -12.61 -0.50 31.83
C GLN A 407 -14.04 0.05 31.80
N CYS A 408 -15.06 -0.80 31.99
CA CYS A 408 -16.46 -0.39 32.13
C CYS A 408 -16.63 0.51 33.36
N VAL A 409 -16.11 0.09 34.51
CA VAL A 409 -16.17 0.88 35.76
C VAL A 409 -15.44 2.21 35.58
N HIS A 410 -14.24 2.21 35.00
CA HIS A 410 -13.50 3.45 34.71
C HIS A 410 -14.28 4.38 33.76
N ALA A 411 -14.90 3.84 32.71
CA ALA A 411 -15.73 4.61 31.80
C ALA A 411 -16.97 5.19 32.49
N LEU A 412 -17.65 4.41 33.34
CA LEU A 412 -18.80 4.88 34.14
C LEU A 412 -18.41 6.00 35.10
N LEU A 413 -17.32 5.86 35.83
CA LEU A 413 -16.81 6.90 36.73
C LEU A 413 -16.42 8.16 35.96
N ARG A 414 -15.87 8.02 34.73
CA ARG A 414 -15.58 9.15 33.82
C ARG A 414 -16.84 9.82 33.28
N LEU A 415 -17.92 9.08 33.03
CA LEU A 415 -19.21 9.64 32.62
C LEU A 415 -19.86 10.43 33.77
N LEU A 416 -19.75 9.93 35.01
CA LEU A 416 -20.22 10.62 36.20
C LEU A 416 -19.35 11.84 36.56
N SER A 417 -18.04 11.77 36.34
CA SER A 417 -17.12 12.89 36.55
C SER A 417 -17.14 13.87 35.37
N GLY A 418 -18.01 14.88 35.44
CA GLY A 418 -18.16 15.91 34.42
C GLY A 418 -19.56 16.50 34.45
N HIS A 419 -20.20 16.64 33.27
CA HIS A 419 -21.62 17.01 33.17
C HIS A 419 -22.55 16.01 33.89
N GLY A 420 -22.09 14.77 34.12
CA GLY A 420 -22.78 13.79 34.94
C GLY A 420 -22.86 14.12 36.43
N GLN A 421 -22.14 15.13 36.95
CA GLN A 421 -22.35 15.63 38.32
C GLN A 421 -23.67 16.39 38.47
N ALA A 422 -24.20 16.93 37.36
CA ALA A 422 -25.53 17.53 37.33
C ALA A 422 -26.63 16.46 37.30
N LEU A 423 -26.30 15.25 36.87
CA LEU A 423 -27.15 14.08 37.04
C LEU A 423 -26.94 13.63 38.48
N ALA A 424 -27.93 13.84 39.34
CA ALA A 424 -27.96 13.34 40.71
C ALA A 424 -28.10 11.80 40.75
N VAL A 425 -27.26 11.08 40.00
CA VAL A 425 -27.17 9.63 39.98
C VAL A 425 -26.32 9.23 41.17
N ASP A 426 -26.95 8.55 42.11
CA ASP A 426 -26.34 8.17 43.39
C ASP A 426 -25.09 7.32 43.14
N THR A 427 -23.92 7.84 43.54
CA THR A 427 -22.63 7.15 43.41
C THR A 427 -22.54 5.90 44.28
N LYS A 428 -23.50 5.68 45.17
CA LYS A 428 -23.59 4.50 46.05
C LYS A 428 -23.96 3.21 45.33
N ASP A 429 -24.44 3.35 44.10
CA ASP A 429 -25.11 2.30 43.32
C ASP A 429 -24.22 1.71 42.20
N VAL A 430 -23.03 2.28 42.00
CA VAL A 430 -21.95 1.91 41.07
C VAL A 430 -20.79 1.35 41.87
#